data_AF-A0A957WDV8-F1
#
_entry.id   AF-A0A957WDV8-F1
#
_cell.length_a   1.000
_cell.length_b   1.000
_cell.length_c   1.000
_cell.angle_alpha   90.00
_cell.angle_beta   90.00
_cell.angle_gamma   90.00
#
_symmetry.space_group_name_H-M   'P 1'
#
loop_
_entity.id
_entity.type
_entity.pdbx_description
1 polymer ?
#
loop_
_entity_poly.entity_id
_entity_poly.type
_entity_poly.pdbx_seq_one_letter_code
_entity_poly.pdbx_strand_id
1 'polypeptide(L)'
;MDHLHKPKLRNISVQRTIYQNEPVFILQDGLKLTEAAIVLPQALGPVAMLCDGRHTLSDIERSLESRYGLQVTQSVLENLLEQFDQALLLEGETYDKAKLAAVETYRSAPHRQPALAGGSYPAQAGALRQMLKKYVEKAGSVASAAADSRAIISPHIDYHRGGPVYAKVWTSAAEAVRQAELVIIIGTDHNGSYGTITLTPQNYASPLGVLPTATDLVDHLADVIGPERAFSDELHHRGEHSIELDIVWLQYLREGKPCPVLPILTGSFRHFMLDEADITEDATIKAFVAALREIIASRRTLIVASGDLAHMGPAFDGSPIDTVGYDKMKIDDQALMNNLCLGSAGAFFDFMKAGQFERNVCGLSPFYFTLSALQQTKGQTISYDLCPADHNNRSFVSVCGLVWQ
;
A
#
# COMPACT_ATOMS: atom_id res chain seq x y z
N MET A 1 -20.14 5.12 -26.80
CA MET A 1 -19.97 3.80 -26.17
C MET A 1 -19.12 2.88 -27.04
N ASP A 2 -18.00 3.36 -27.59
CA ASP A 2 -17.11 2.53 -28.42
C ASP A 2 -16.32 1.51 -27.56
N HIS A 3 -16.07 1.85 -26.29
CA HIS A 3 -15.33 1.00 -25.34
C HIS A 3 -16.07 -0.27 -24.94
N LEU A 4 -17.40 -0.32 -25.06
CA LEU A 4 -18.18 -1.54 -24.81
C LEU A 4 -18.04 -2.57 -25.93
N HIS A 5 -17.59 -2.16 -27.13
CA HIS A 5 -17.34 -3.10 -28.21
C HIS A 5 -16.14 -4.00 -27.92
N LYS A 6 -15.12 -3.46 -27.25
CA LYS A 6 -13.93 -4.17 -26.76
C LYS A 6 -13.72 -3.84 -25.28
N PRO A 7 -14.55 -4.42 -24.38
CA PRO A 7 -14.53 -4.05 -22.97
C PRO A 7 -13.20 -4.42 -22.35
N LYS A 8 -12.69 -3.54 -21.48
CA LYS A 8 -11.49 -3.79 -20.67
C LYS A 8 -11.81 -3.54 -19.22
N LEU A 9 -11.77 -4.58 -18.38
CA LEU A 9 -11.80 -4.39 -16.93
C LEU A 9 -10.52 -3.70 -16.48
N ARG A 10 -10.66 -2.72 -15.61
CA ARG A 10 -9.51 -2.13 -14.89
C ARG A 10 -9.12 -3.00 -13.70
N ASN A 11 -8.18 -2.51 -12.90
CA ASN A 11 -7.94 -3.09 -11.58
C ASN A 11 -9.17 -2.88 -10.67
N ILE A 12 -9.86 -3.98 -10.33
CA ILE A 12 -11.10 -3.99 -9.55
C ILE A 12 -10.94 -4.85 -8.29
N SER A 13 -11.75 -4.58 -7.27
CA SER A 13 -11.82 -5.45 -6.10
C SER A 13 -12.71 -6.66 -6.41
N VAL A 14 -12.22 -7.84 -6.07
CA VAL A 14 -12.93 -9.11 -6.29
C VAL A 14 -12.97 -9.90 -4.99
N GLN A 15 -14.17 -10.23 -4.51
CA GLN A 15 -14.36 -11.10 -3.36
C GLN A 15 -15.15 -12.35 -3.74
N ARG A 16 -14.70 -13.51 -3.28
CA ARG A 16 -15.41 -14.79 -3.46
C ARG A 16 -16.31 -15.02 -2.27
N THR A 17 -17.59 -15.31 -2.50
CA THR A 17 -18.54 -15.61 -1.42
C THR A 17 -19.67 -16.51 -1.91
N ILE A 18 -20.55 -16.91 -0.98
CA ILE A 18 -21.78 -17.61 -1.28
C ILE A 18 -22.93 -16.61 -1.12
N TYR A 19 -23.71 -16.41 -2.17
CA TYR A 19 -24.90 -15.56 -2.16
C TYR A 19 -26.10 -16.38 -2.62
N GLN A 20 -27.15 -16.44 -1.80
CA GLN A 20 -28.35 -17.26 -2.07
C GLN A 20 -28.03 -18.73 -2.40
N ASN A 21 -27.10 -19.33 -1.65
CA ASN A 21 -26.58 -20.70 -1.84
C ASN A 21 -25.80 -20.96 -3.14
N GLU A 22 -25.52 -19.94 -3.94
CA GLU A 22 -24.69 -20.04 -5.13
C GLU A 22 -23.33 -19.37 -4.90
N PRO A 23 -22.23 -19.95 -5.41
CA PRO A 23 -20.93 -19.30 -5.36
C PRO A 23 -20.89 -18.13 -6.35
N VAL A 24 -20.49 -16.96 -5.86
CA VAL A 24 -20.44 -15.72 -6.63
C VAL A 24 -19.12 -14.98 -6.42
N PHE A 25 -18.77 -14.15 -7.40
CA PHE A 25 -17.82 -13.06 -7.25
C PHE A 25 -18.58 -11.76 -6.96
N ILE A 26 -18.14 -11.01 -5.96
CA ILE A 26 -18.54 -9.62 -5.76
C ILE A 26 -17.47 -8.75 -6.40
N LEU A 27 -17.83 -8.03 -7.45
CA LEU A 27 -16.96 -7.12 -8.17
C LEU A 27 -17.26 -5.68 -7.75
N GLN A 28 -16.24 -4.94 -7.35
CA GLN A 28 -16.39 -3.57 -6.87
C GLN A 28 -15.29 -2.66 -7.40
N ASP A 29 -15.61 -1.37 -7.40
CA ASP A 29 -14.63 -0.33 -7.67
C ASP A 29 -13.56 -0.25 -6.57
N GLY A 30 -12.31 -0.60 -6.91
CA GLY A 30 -11.17 -0.48 -5.98
C GLY A 30 -10.90 0.95 -5.48
N LEU A 31 -11.29 1.98 -6.23
CA LEU A 31 -11.12 3.40 -5.87
C LEU A 31 -12.33 3.96 -5.11
N LYS A 32 -13.43 3.20 -4.99
CA LYS A 32 -14.67 3.62 -4.34
C LYS A 32 -15.18 4.99 -4.85
N LEU A 33 -15.17 5.17 -6.18
CA LEU A 33 -15.85 6.25 -6.90
C LEU A 33 -17.37 6.00 -6.94
N THR A 34 -17.78 4.73 -6.82
CA THR A 34 -19.17 4.29 -6.68
C THR A 34 -19.30 3.27 -5.55
N GLU A 35 -20.50 3.21 -4.94
CA GLU A 35 -20.89 2.17 -3.97
C GLU A 35 -21.50 0.94 -4.66
N ALA A 36 -21.65 0.98 -5.99
CA ALA A 36 -22.18 -0.14 -6.76
C ALA A 36 -21.29 -1.38 -6.62
N ALA A 37 -21.93 -2.55 -6.50
CA ALA A 37 -21.28 -3.84 -6.49
C ALA A 37 -22.01 -4.77 -7.44
N ILE A 38 -21.26 -5.52 -8.25
CA ILE A 38 -21.83 -6.51 -9.16
C ILE A 38 -21.66 -7.90 -8.55
N VAL A 39 -22.79 -8.58 -8.36
CA VAL A 39 -22.82 -10.00 -7.96
C VAL A 39 -22.77 -10.84 -9.22
N LEU A 40 -21.59 -11.35 -9.56
CA LEU A 40 -21.36 -12.18 -10.73
C LEU A 40 -21.37 -13.66 -10.33
N PRO A 41 -22.30 -14.49 -10.82
CA PRO A 41 -22.22 -15.95 -10.64
C PRO A 41 -20.84 -16.47 -11.02
N GLN A 42 -20.25 -17.37 -10.22
CA GLN A 42 -18.89 -17.85 -10.47
C GLN A 42 -18.76 -18.49 -11.87
N ALA A 43 -19.82 -19.13 -12.35
CA ALA A 43 -19.90 -19.68 -13.70
C ALA A 43 -19.68 -18.64 -14.83
N LEU A 44 -19.99 -17.37 -14.59
CA LEU A 44 -19.77 -16.27 -15.54
C LEU A 44 -18.43 -15.55 -15.35
N GLY A 45 -17.56 -16.03 -14.45
CA GLY A 45 -16.19 -15.52 -14.29
C GLY A 45 -15.39 -15.39 -15.60
N PRO A 46 -15.50 -16.32 -16.57
CA PRO A 46 -14.83 -16.17 -17.86
C PRO A 46 -15.21 -14.90 -18.64
N VAL A 47 -16.42 -14.35 -18.46
CA VAL A 47 -16.81 -13.07 -19.09
C VAL A 47 -15.87 -11.95 -18.65
N ALA A 48 -15.66 -11.83 -17.33
CA ALA A 48 -14.76 -10.84 -16.76
C ALA A 48 -13.32 -11.04 -17.29
N MET A 49 -12.84 -12.29 -17.35
CA MET A 49 -11.50 -12.58 -17.88
C MET A 49 -11.30 -12.18 -19.34
N LEU A 50 -12.36 -12.22 -20.15
CA LEU A 50 -12.32 -11.86 -21.58
C LEU A 50 -12.55 -10.36 -21.82
N CYS A 51 -12.91 -9.59 -20.79
CA CYS A 51 -12.95 -8.13 -20.84
C CYS A 51 -11.51 -7.57 -20.73
N ASP A 52 -10.70 -7.79 -21.76
CA ASP A 52 -9.28 -7.45 -21.78
C ASP A 52 -8.92 -6.32 -22.77
N GLY A 53 -9.93 -5.68 -23.38
CA GLY A 53 -9.77 -4.64 -24.40
C GLY A 53 -9.37 -5.16 -25.79
N ARG A 54 -9.23 -6.49 -25.96
CA ARG A 54 -8.83 -7.11 -27.23
C ARG A 54 -9.98 -7.86 -27.88
N HIS A 55 -10.78 -8.56 -27.08
CA HIS A 55 -11.92 -9.33 -27.57
C HIS A 55 -13.12 -8.43 -27.85
N THR A 56 -13.73 -8.61 -29.03
CA THR A 56 -15.04 -8.01 -29.31
C THR A 56 -16.15 -8.77 -28.59
N LEU A 57 -17.34 -8.17 -28.45
CA LEU A 57 -18.56 -8.86 -27.98
C LEU A 57 -18.75 -10.25 -28.62
N SER A 58 -18.63 -10.33 -29.95
CA SER A 58 -18.77 -11.60 -30.68
C SER A 58 -17.63 -12.58 -30.42
N ASP A 59 -16.41 -12.10 -30.14
CA ASP A 59 -15.28 -12.97 -29.75
C ASP A 59 -15.48 -13.53 -28.34
N ILE A 60 -16.03 -12.73 -27.43
CA ILE A 60 -16.37 -13.14 -26.07
C ILE A 60 -17.44 -14.24 -26.13
N GLU A 61 -18.56 -14.00 -26.80
CA GLU A 61 -19.65 -14.98 -26.96
C GLU A 61 -19.13 -16.31 -27.55
N ARG A 62 -18.38 -16.25 -28.65
CA ARG A 62 -17.78 -17.44 -29.27
C ARG A 62 -16.82 -18.17 -28.32
N SER A 63 -16.05 -17.44 -27.53
CA SER A 63 -15.10 -18.03 -26.58
C SER A 63 -15.82 -18.68 -25.40
N LEU A 64 -16.90 -18.08 -24.90
CA LEU A 64 -17.74 -18.65 -23.85
C LEU A 64 -18.33 -19.99 -24.27
N GLU A 65 -18.89 -20.06 -25.49
CA GLU A 65 -19.45 -21.31 -26.00
C GLU A 65 -18.36 -22.37 -26.27
N SER A 66 -17.33 -22.01 -27.04
CA SER A 66 -16.35 -22.98 -27.52
C SER A 66 -15.33 -23.45 -26.48
N ARG A 67 -14.95 -22.61 -25.51
CA ARG A 67 -13.91 -22.93 -24.52
C ARG A 67 -14.48 -23.29 -23.15
N TYR A 68 -15.62 -22.70 -22.79
CA TYR A 68 -16.20 -22.84 -21.46
C TYR A 68 -17.55 -23.58 -21.47
N GLY A 69 -18.12 -23.88 -22.65
CA GLY A 69 -19.42 -24.55 -22.77
C GLY A 69 -20.59 -23.69 -22.28
N LEU A 70 -20.41 -22.36 -22.21
CA LEU A 70 -21.39 -21.42 -21.68
C LEU A 70 -22.15 -20.78 -22.84
N GLN A 71 -23.45 -21.03 -22.90
CA GLN A 71 -24.34 -20.37 -23.86
C GLN A 71 -24.91 -19.10 -23.25
N VAL A 72 -24.32 -17.97 -23.60
CA VAL A 72 -24.75 -16.63 -23.19
C VAL A 72 -25.14 -15.87 -24.45
N THR A 73 -26.37 -15.37 -24.52
CA THR A 73 -26.81 -14.59 -25.69
C THR A 73 -26.11 -13.24 -25.71
N GLN A 74 -25.89 -12.69 -26.90
CA GLN A 74 -25.34 -11.35 -27.07
C GLN A 74 -26.07 -10.29 -26.22
N SER A 75 -27.40 -10.34 -26.12
CA SER A 75 -28.20 -9.41 -25.31
C SER A 75 -27.91 -9.49 -23.81
N VAL A 76 -27.65 -10.69 -23.27
CA VAL A 76 -27.29 -10.87 -21.86
C VAL A 76 -25.88 -10.34 -21.61
N LEU A 77 -24.97 -10.59 -22.56
CA LEU A 77 -23.60 -10.07 -22.49
C LEU A 77 -23.58 -8.53 -22.53
N GLU A 78 -24.31 -7.92 -23.45
CA GLU A 78 -24.45 -6.46 -23.56
C GLU A 78 -24.97 -5.85 -22.25
N ASN A 79 -26.04 -6.43 -21.69
CA ASN A 79 -26.59 -5.94 -20.42
C ASN A 79 -25.61 -6.07 -19.25
N LEU A 80 -24.83 -7.16 -19.20
CA LEU A 80 -23.81 -7.35 -18.17
C LEU A 80 -22.68 -6.32 -18.30
N LEU A 81 -22.24 -6.02 -19.53
CA LEU A 81 -21.20 -4.99 -19.77
C LEU A 81 -21.70 -3.58 -19.46
N GLU A 82 -22.97 -3.27 -19.75
CA GLU A 82 -23.60 -2.01 -19.32
C GLU A 82 -23.61 -1.89 -17.79
N GLN A 83 -23.91 -2.98 -17.07
CA GLN A 83 -23.84 -2.99 -15.60
C GLN A 83 -22.40 -2.80 -15.11
N PHE A 84 -21.41 -3.42 -15.76
CA PHE A 84 -19.99 -3.20 -15.42
C PHE A 84 -19.58 -1.74 -15.65
N ASP A 85 -20.01 -1.12 -16.76
CA ASP A 85 -19.71 0.28 -17.06
C ASP A 85 -20.36 1.25 -16.06
N GLN A 86 -21.63 1.02 -15.71
CA GLN A 86 -22.34 1.82 -14.71
C GLN A 86 -21.75 1.67 -13.31
N ALA A 87 -21.24 0.48 -12.97
CA ALA A 87 -20.47 0.22 -11.76
C ALA A 87 -19.00 0.68 -11.86
N LEU A 88 -18.64 1.39 -12.94
CA LEU A 88 -17.32 1.94 -13.21
C LEU A 88 -16.22 0.88 -13.24
N LEU A 89 -16.51 -0.37 -13.58
CA LEU A 89 -15.54 -1.49 -13.58
C LEU A 89 -14.73 -1.57 -14.88
N LEU A 90 -15.19 -0.91 -15.94
CA LEU A 90 -14.53 -0.89 -17.25
C LEU A 90 -13.71 0.38 -17.44
N GLU A 91 -12.59 0.27 -18.15
CA GLU A 91 -11.91 1.42 -18.75
C GLU A 91 -12.80 2.03 -19.84
N GLY A 92 -12.88 3.36 -19.90
CA GLY A 92 -13.66 4.08 -20.88
C GLY A 92 -14.20 5.42 -20.37
N GLU A 93 -14.95 6.10 -21.23
CA GLU A 93 -15.39 7.48 -21.01
C GLU A 93 -16.19 7.66 -19.70
N THR A 94 -16.99 6.68 -19.32
CA THR A 94 -17.79 6.71 -18.08
C THR A 94 -16.89 6.75 -16.85
N TYR A 95 -15.90 5.85 -16.79
CA TYR A 95 -14.90 5.82 -15.71
C TYR A 95 -14.00 7.05 -15.73
N ASP A 96 -13.52 7.48 -16.91
CA ASP A 96 -12.61 8.63 -17.02
C ASP A 96 -13.24 9.92 -16.49
N LYS A 97 -14.53 10.14 -16.79
CA LYS A 97 -15.30 11.27 -16.24
C LYS A 97 -15.43 11.19 -14.72
N ALA A 98 -15.75 10.01 -14.19
CA ALA A 98 -15.86 9.80 -12.74
C ALA A 98 -14.51 9.99 -12.03
N LYS A 99 -13.42 9.46 -12.61
CA LYS A 99 -12.05 9.60 -12.10
C LYS A 99 -11.64 11.07 -12.07
N LEU A 100 -11.88 11.82 -13.16
CA LEU A 100 -11.54 13.24 -13.24
C LEU A 100 -12.28 14.07 -12.17
N ALA A 101 -13.59 13.86 -12.03
CA ALA A 101 -14.39 14.53 -11.02
C ALA A 101 -13.93 14.18 -9.58
N ALA A 102 -13.53 12.93 -9.36
CA ALA A 102 -12.99 12.49 -8.08
C ALA A 102 -11.61 13.10 -7.79
N VAL A 103 -10.73 13.23 -8.77
CA VAL A 103 -9.43 13.92 -8.64
C VAL A 103 -9.64 15.40 -8.28
N GLU A 104 -10.54 16.08 -8.97
CA GLU A 104 -10.86 17.49 -8.68
C GLU A 104 -11.42 17.65 -7.25
N THR A 105 -12.36 16.79 -6.86
CA THR A 105 -12.89 16.75 -5.49
C THR A 105 -11.78 16.48 -4.47
N TYR A 106 -10.93 15.49 -4.74
CA TYR A 106 -9.82 15.13 -3.86
C TYR A 106 -8.83 16.26 -3.68
N ARG A 107 -8.42 16.95 -4.76
CA ARG A 107 -7.46 18.07 -4.72
C ARG A 107 -8.05 19.34 -4.11
N SER A 108 -9.35 19.60 -4.32
CA SER A 108 -10.03 20.79 -3.79
C SER A 108 -10.36 20.69 -2.29
N ALA A 109 -10.35 19.49 -1.71
CA ALA A 109 -10.56 19.28 -0.29
C ALA A 109 -9.44 19.92 0.55
N PRO A 110 -9.73 20.38 1.79
CA PRO A 110 -8.70 20.97 2.67
C PRO A 110 -7.61 19.97 3.09
N HIS A 111 -7.96 18.69 3.09
CA HIS A 111 -7.09 17.56 3.38
C HIS A 111 -7.73 16.26 2.85
N ARG A 112 -6.90 15.24 2.67
CA ARG A 112 -7.32 13.85 2.53
C ARG A 112 -8.18 13.48 3.74
N GLN A 113 -9.37 12.93 3.50
CA GLN A 113 -10.20 12.42 4.59
C GLN A 113 -9.60 11.12 5.15
N PRO A 114 -9.51 10.94 6.49
CA PRO A 114 -9.02 9.70 7.07
C PRO A 114 -9.96 8.53 6.74
N ALA A 115 -9.45 7.52 6.04
CA ALA A 115 -10.23 6.37 5.59
C ALA A 115 -10.43 5.33 6.70
N LEU A 116 -9.58 5.32 7.73
CA LEU A 116 -9.55 4.31 8.78
C LEU A 116 -10.16 4.78 10.11
N ALA A 117 -10.53 6.07 10.20
CA ALA A 117 -11.19 6.62 11.37
C ALA A 117 -12.54 5.94 11.62
N GLY A 118 -12.72 5.38 12.81
CA GLY A 118 -13.88 4.56 13.19
C GLY A 118 -13.72 3.06 12.89
N GLY A 119 -12.73 2.69 12.07
CA GLY A 119 -12.36 1.29 11.79
C GLY A 119 -11.12 0.89 12.58
N SER A 120 -9.93 1.09 11.99
CA SER A 120 -8.65 0.70 12.59
C SER A 120 -8.28 1.53 13.83
N TYR A 121 -8.84 2.73 13.97
CA TYR A 121 -8.66 3.57 15.14
C TYR A 121 -9.88 4.46 15.44
N PRO A 122 -10.08 4.95 16.69
CA PRO A 122 -11.24 5.78 17.02
C PRO A 122 -11.31 7.10 16.23
N ALA A 123 -12.49 7.45 15.72
CA ALA A 123 -12.74 8.73 15.05
C ALA A 123 -12.70 9.95 15.99
N GLN A 124 -12.77 9.73 17.31
CA GLN A 124 -12.75 10.79 18.31
C GLN A 124 -11.33 11.00 18.86
N ALA A 125 -10.83 12.24 18.81
CA ALA A 125 -9.45 12.58 19.16
C ALA A 125 -9.03 12.12 20.57
N GLY A 126 -9.90 12.31 21.58
CA GLY A 126 -9.62 11.89 22.96
C GLY A 126 -9.49 10.36 23.11
N ALA A 127 -10.38 9.61 22.46
CA ALA A 127 -10.34 8.15 22.45
C ALA A 127 -9.11 7.63 21.69
N LEU A 128 -8.75 8.27 20.58
CA LEU A 128 -7.53 7.97 19.82
C LEU A 128 -6.27 8.16 20.66
N ARG A 129 -6.12 9.32 21.33
CA ARG A 129 -4.99 9.56 22.25
C ARG A 129 -4.93 8.53 23.36
N GLN A 130 -6.07 8.16 23.95
CA GLN A 130 -6.11 7.14 25.00
C GLN A 130 -5.68 5.76 24.49
N MET A 131 -6.09 5.38 23.28
CA MET A 131 -5.68 4.13 22.65
C MET A 131 -4.16 4.09 22.43
N LEU A 132 -3.59 5.14 21.82
CA LEU A 132 -2.14 5.22 21.57
C LEU A 132 -1.34 5.23 22.87
N LYS A 133 -1.81 5.97 23.89
CA LYS A 133 -1.22 5.97 25.23
C LYS A 133 -1.19 4.56 25.84
N LYS A 134 -2.27 3.78 25.72
CA LYS A 134 -2.31 2.38 26.21
C LYS A 134 -1.28 1.50 25.50
N TYR A 135 -1.04 1.69 24.21
CA TYR A 135 0.01 0.94 23.51
C TYR A 135 1.41 1.32 24.02
N VAL A 136 1.66 2.62 24.23
CA VAL A 136 2.93 3.10 24.83
C VAL A 136 3.13 2.55 26.24
N GLU A 137 2.11 2.59 27.09
CA GLU A 137 2.18 2.05 28.46
C GLU A 137 2.46 0.54 28.46
N LYS A 138 1.85 -0.21 27.55
CA LYS A 138 2.10 -1.66 27.40
C LYS A 138 3.47 -1.98 26.81
N ALA A 139 4.00 -1.12 25.94
CA ALA A 139 5.33 -1.30 25.37
C ALA A 139 6.44 -1.19 26.45
N GLY A 140 6.17 -0.46 27.54
CA GLY A 140 7.10 -0.28 28.65
C GLY A 140 8.28 0.62 28.29
N SER A 141 9.38 0.47 29.02
CA SER A 141 10.62 1.22 28.72
C SER A 141 11.25 0.67 27.45
N VAL A 142 11.29 1.51 26.41
CA VAL A 142 11.98 1.22 25.15
C VAL A 142 13.25 2.05 25.14
N ALA A 143 14.39 1.43 24.84
CA ALA A 143 15.64 2.17 24.67
C ALA A 143 15.47 3.21 23.56
N SER A 144 15.79 4.47 23.85
CA SER A 144 15.82 5.50 22.81
C SER A 144 16.84 5.07 21.76
N ALA A 145 16.43 5.09 20.50
CA ALA A 145 17.38 5.06 19.41
C ALA A 145 18.24 6.33 19.47
N ALA A 146 19.38 6.30 18.78
CA ALA A 146 20.28 7.44 18.73
C ALA A 146 19.55 8.67 18.14
N ALA A 147 19.87 9.86 18.65
CA ALA A 147 19.18 11.10 18.26
C ALA A 147 19.36 11.45 16.77
N ASP A 148 20.37 10.88 16.13
CA ASP A 148 20.68 10.98 14.70
C ASP A 148 19.96 9.93 13.83
N SER A 149 18.98 9.20 14.37
CA SER A 149 18.15 8.27 13.59
C SER A 149 17.54 8.97 12.37
N ARG A 150 17.85 8.46 11.18
CA ARG A 150 17.46 9.07 9.89
C ARG A 150 16.20 8.45 9.29
N ALA A 151 15.87 7.22 9.70
CA ALA A 151 14.67 6.55 9.24
C ALA A 151 14.16 5.47 10.20
N ILE A 152 12.90 5.09 10.04
CA ILE A 152 12.29 3.94 10.71
C ILE A 152 11.56 3.04 9.71
N ILE A 153 11.46 1.75 10.02
CA ILE A 153 10.41 0.87 9.49
C ILE A 153 9.24 0.94 10.47
N SER A 154 8.08 1.36 9.97
CA SER A 154 6.82 1.27 10.69
C SER A 154 5.97 0.21 10.00
N PRO A 155 5.33 -0.71 10.76
CA PRO A 155 4.31 -1.56 10.17
C PRO A 155 3.15 -0.72 9.64
N HIS A 156 2.32 -1.30 8.78
CA HIS A 156 1.05 -0.72 8.38
C HIS A 156 -0.15 -1.63 8.62
N ILE A 157 0.02 -2.71 9.36
CA ILE A 157 -1.08 -3.54 9.81
C ILE A 157 -2.04 -2.79 10.74
N ASP A 158 -3.31 -3.17 10.79
CA ASP A 158 -4.27 -2.60 11.75
C ASP A 158 -3.75 -2.61 13.19
N TYR A 159 -4.01 -1.54 13.94
CA TYR A 159 -3.49 -1.38 15.31
C TYR A 159 -3.90 -2.47 16.30
N HIS A 160 -5.09 -3.06 16.13
CA HIS A 160 -5.51 -4.17 16.99
C HIS A 160 -4.60 -5.39 16.87
N ARG A 161 -3.88 -5.53 15.75
CA ARG A 161 -2.90 -6.59 15.47
C ARG A 161 -1.47 -6.14 15.80
N GLY A 162 -1.06 -4.97 15.29
CA GLY A 162 0.34 -4.52 15.36
C GLY A 162 0.66 -3.44 16.40
N GLY A 163 -0.32 -2.92 17.14
CA GLY A 163 -0.19 -1.74 17.99
C GLY A 163 1.04 -1.70 18.93
N PRO A 164 1.43 -2.80 19.59
CA PRO A 164 2.67 -2.84 20.39
C PRO A 164 3.95 -2.60 19.59
N VAL A 165 4.03 -3.06 18.33
CA VAL A 165 5.19 -2.85 17.46
C VAL A 165 5.30 -1.39 17.06
N TYR A 166 4.19 -0.77 16.64
CA TYR A 166 4.14 0.68 16.40
C TYR A 166 4.62 1.47 17.62
N ALA A 167 4.06 1.20 18.80
CA ALA A 167 4.41 1.92 20.01
C ALA A 167 5.90 1.87 20.29
N LYS A 168 6.53 0.69 20.13
CA LYS A 168 7.97 0.54 20.37
C LYS A 168 8.81 1.32 19.37
N VAL A 169 8.56 1.20 18.07
CA VAL A 169 9.40 1.89 17.07
C VAL A 169 9.23 3.41 17.13
N TRP A 170 7.99 3.88 17.19
CA TRP A 170 7.69 5.31 17.25
C TRP A 170 8.23 5.95 18.54
N THR A 171 8.11 5.29 19.70
CA THR A 171 8.69 5.81 20.95
C THR A 171 10.22 5.77 20.95
N SER A 172 10.84 4.73 20.37
CA SER A 172 12.30 4.66 20.23
C SER A 172 12.86 5.80 19.37
N ALA A 173 12.09 6.24 18.37
CA ALA A 173 12.45 7.34 17.47
C ALA A 173 11.83 8.69 17.89
N ALA A 174 11.26 8.81 19.08
CA ALA A 174 10.47 9.99 19.47
C ALA A 174 11.26 11.31 19.39
N GLU A 175 12.56 11.29 19.68
CA GLU A 175 13.39 12.49 19.58
C GLU A 175 13.61 12.92 18.12
N ALA A 176 13.99 11.99 17.25
CA ALA A 176 14.11 12.23 15.81
C ALA A 176 12.78 12.73 15.23
N VAL A 177 11.66 12.11 15.65
CA VAL A 177 10.31 12.57 15.30
C VAL A 177 10.10 13.99 15.76
N ARG A 178 10.32 14.37 17.03
CA ARG A 178 10.07 15.73 17.52
C ARG A 178 10.98 16.79 16.88
N GLN A 179 12.17 16.40 16.45
CA GLN A 179 13.16 17.29 15.88
C GLN A 179 13.08 17.46 14.37
N ALA A 180 12.46 16.52 13.64
CA ALA A 180 12.43 16.56 12.19
C ALA A 180 11.76 17.85 11.66
N GLU A 181 12.34 18.42 10.61
CA GLU A 181 11.82 19.56 9.86
C GLU A 181 10.93 19.09 8.70
N LEU A 182 11.14 17.85 8.24
CA LEU A 182 10.36 17.16 7.23
C LEU A 182 10.22 15.68 7.62
N VAL A 183 9.05 15.09 7.37
CA VAL A 183 8.89 13.63 7.43
C VAL A 183 8.49 13.11 6.06
N ILE A 184 9.32 12.26 5.46
CA ILE A 184 8.98 11.54 4.23
C ILE A 184 8.34 10.23 4.65
N ILE A 185 7.13 9.93 4.18
CA ILE A 185 6.47 8.64 4.44
C ILE A 185 6.36 7.91 3.12
N ILE A 186 7.14 6.84 2.96
CA ILE A 186 7.12 5.98 1.79
C ILE A 186 6.27 4.77 2.14
N GLY A 187 5.06 4.69 1.60
CA GLY A 187 4.12 3.62 1.86
C GLY A 187 3.90 2.70 0.66
N THR A 188 3.57 1.45 0.95
CA THR A 188 3.12 0.52 -0.09
C THR A 188 1.81 1.02 -0.71
N ASP A 189 1.76 1.01 -2.04
CA ASP A 189 0.52 1.19 -2.80
C ASP A 189 -0.10 -0.18 -3.10
N HIS A 190 -1.14 -0.56 -2.35
CA HIS A 190 -1.79 -1.87 -2.54
C HIS A 190 -2.61 -1.95 -3.83
N ASN A 191 -2.94 -0.81 -4.44
CA ASN A 191 -3.60 -0.74 -5.74
C ASN A 191 -2.63 -0.40 -6.88
N GLY A 192 -1.36 -0.11 -6.55
CA GLY A 192 -0.36 0.40 -7.46
C GLY A 192 0.12 -0.63 -8.47
N SER A 193 0.33 -0.18 -9.70
CA SER A 193 0.95 -0.99 -10.74
C SER A 193 2.44 -1.22 -10.46
N TYR A 194 3.05 -2.08 -11.26
CA TYR A 194 4.45 -2.44 -11.06
C TYR A 194 5.39 -1.22 -11.24
N GLY A 195 6.26 -1.00 -10.27
CA GLY A 195 7.28 0.06 -10.30
C GLY A 195 6.75 1.50 -10.23
N THR A 196 5.47 1.71 -9.94
CA THR A 196 4.91 3.08 -9.85
C THR A 196 5.41 3.83 -8.62
N ILE A 197 5.57 5.14 -8.77
CA ILE A 197 5.82 6.08 -7.69
C ILE A 197 4.72 7.14 -7.81
N THR A 198 3.76 7.09 -6.89
CA THR A 198 2.56 7.91 -6.89
C THR A 198 2.72 9.01 -5.84
N LEU A 199 2.52 10.25 -6.27
CA LEU A 199 2.61 11.44 -5.43
C LEU A 199 1.23 12.06 -5.20
N THR A 200 1.11 12.89 -4.17
CA THR A 200 -0.05 13.73 -3.94
C THR A 200 0.36 15.07 -3.32
N PRO A 201 -0.19 16.21 -3.79
CA PRO A 201 -0.04 17.49 -3.11
C PRO A 201 -1.00 17.62 -1.90
N GLN A 202 -1.91 16.67 -1.69
CA GLN A 202 -2.94 16.77 -0.68
C GLN A 202 -2.38 16.57 0.73
N ASN A 203 -2.86 17.39 1.67
CA ASN A 203 -2.55 17.28 3.09
C ASN A 203 -3.13 16.00 3.68
N TYR A 204 -2.45 15.43 4.68
CA TYR A 204 -2.96 14.27 5.40
C TYR A 204 -3.59 14.67 6.73
N ALA A 205 -4.73 14.04 7.07
CA ALA A 205 -5.42 14.31 8.32
C ALA A 205 -5.73 13.03 9.09
N SER A 206 -5.85 13.19 10.40
CA SER A 206 -6.46 12.22 11.30
C SER A 206 -7.30 12.98 12.34
N PRO A 207 -8.00 12.29 13.26
CA PRO A 207 -8.66 12.95 14.38
C PRO A 207 -7.74 13.81 15.27
N LEU A 208 -6.41 13.67 15.16
CA LEU A 208 -5.45 14.49 15.91
C LEU A 208 -5.07 15.80 15.23
N GLY A 209 -5.51 16.04 13.98
CA GLY A 209 -5.28 17.28 13.23
C GLY A 209 -4.91 17.03 11.76
N VAL A 210 -4.33 18.05 11.13
CA VAL A 210 -3.85 18.01 9.74
C VAL A 210 -2.33 18.20 9.73
N LEU A 211 -1.62 17.41 8.93
CA LEU A 211 -0.22 17.62 8.59
C LEU A 211 -0.13 18.20 7.17
N PRO A 212 0.54 19.35 6.99
CA PRO A 212 0.68 19.94 5.66
C PRO A 212 1.62 19.10 4.80
N THR A 213 1.29 18.95 3.53
CA THR A 213 2.18 18.32 2.56
C THR A 213 3.20 19.33 2.04
N ALA A 214 4.46 18.91 1.88
CA ALA A 214 5.54 19.72 1.30
C ALA A 214 5.39 19.78 -0.22
N THR A 215 4.46 20.63 -0.70
CA THR A 215 4.08 20.68 -2.12
C THR A 215 5.24 21.08 -3.03
N ASP A 216 6.16 21.91 -2.56
CA ASP A 216 7.40 22.24 -3.28
C ASP A 216 8.25 21.01 -3.60
N LEU A 217 8.30 20.05 -2.67
CA LEU A 217 9.02 18.80 -2.86
C LEU A 217 8.23 17.80 -3.72
N VAL A 218 6.89 17.83 -3.64
CA VAL A 218 6.02 17.07 -4.55
C VAL A 218 6.25 17.51 -5.99
N ASP A 219 6.24 18.82 -6.26
CA ASP A 219 6.49 19.37 -7.59
C ASP A 219 7.88 18.98 -8.11
N HIS A 220 8.91 19.10 -7.26
CA HIS A 220 10.27 18.69 -7.62
C HIS A 220 10.36 17.19 -7.99
N LEU A 221 9.74 16.30 -7.21
CA LEU A 221 9.73 14.87 -7.52
C LEU A 221 8.87 14.56 -8.76
N ALA A 222 7.78 15.29 -8.98
CA ALA A 222 6.95 15.15 -10.18
C ALA A 222 7.72 15.54 -11.45
N ASP A 223 8.54 16.59 -11.41
CA ASP A 223 9.42 16.97 -12.53
C ASP A 223 10.43 15.87 -12.86
N VAL A 224 10.94 15.18 -11.84
CA VAL A 224 11.89 14.07 -11.99
C VAL A 224 11.22 12.81 -12.56
N ILE A 225 10.00 12.48 -12.12
CA ILE A 225 9.26 11.29 -12.53
C ILE A 225 8.56 11.49 -13.88
N GLY A 226 8.18 12.73 -14.19
CA GLY A 226 7.19 13.10 -15.19
C GLY A 226 5.81 13.28 -14.55
N PRO A 227 5.19 14.49 -14.60
CA PRO A 227 3.95 14.77 -13.87
C PRO A 227 2.79 13.83 -14.21
N GLU A 228 2.64 13.42 -15.48
CA GLU A 228 1.60 12.48 -15.89
C GLU A 228 1.73 11.13 -15.17
N ARG A 229 2.97 10.62 -15.00
CA ARG A 229 3.24 9.37 -14.29
C ARG A 229 3.15 9.54 -12.78
N ALA A 230 3.62 10.65 -12.24
CA ALA A 230 3.60 10.92 -10.81
C ALA A 230 2.18 11.03 -10.24
N PHE A 231 1.23 11.50 -11.04
CA PHE A 231 -0.16 11.74 -10.63
C PHE A 231 -1.18 10.81 -11.31
N SER A 232 -0.75 9.82 -12.12
CA SER A 232 -1.66 8.91 -12.85
C SER A 232 -2.65 8.22 -11.91
N ASP A 233 -2.16 7.85 -10.73
CA ASP A 233 -2.86 7.05 -9.73
C ASP A 233 -3.01 7.79 -8.38
N GLU A 234 -2.98 9.13 -8.39
CA GLU A 234 -3.05 9.97 -7.18
C GLU A 234 -4.22 9.60 -6.25
N LEU A 235 -5.35 9.15 -6.81
CA LEU A 235 -6.51 8.72 -6.03
C LEU A 235 -6.26 7.48 -5.16
N HIS A 236 -5.19 6.70 -5.38
CA HIS A 236 -4.81 5.60 -4.50
C HIS A 236 -4.57 6.11 -3.07
N HIS A 237 -4.01 7.33 -2.94
CA HIS A 237 -3.86 7.97 -1.64
C HIS A 237 -5.18 8.14 -0.88
N ARG A 238 -6.36 8.18 -1.53
CA ARG A 238 -7.67 8.31 -0.87
C ARG A 238 -8.12 7.04 -0.14
N GLY A 239 -7.73 5.86 -0.61
CA GLY A 239 -8.11 4.58 -0.01
C GLY A 239 -6.99 3.93 0.81
N GLU A 240 -5.75 4.27 0.48
CA GLU A 240 -4.57 3.59 1.01
C GLU A 240 -4.35 3.89 2.50
N HIS A 241 -3.98 2.84 3.23
CA HIS A 241 -3.84 2.80 4.68
C HIS A 241 -2.40 2.90 5.14
N SER A 242 -1.43 2.50 4.30
CA SER A 242 0.00 2.47 4.64
C SER A 242 0.49 3.78 5.27
N ILE A 243 0.28 4.89 4.56
CA ILE A 243 0.67 6.23 5.06
C ILE A 243 -0.21 6.70 6.23
N GLU A 244 -1.51 6.40 6.22
CA GLU A 244 -2.46 6.98 7.18
C GLU A 244 -2.19 6.56 8.62
N LEU A 245 -1.81 5.30 8.85
CA LEU A 245 -1.48 4.80 10.18
C LEU A 245 -0.22 5.50 10.74
N ASP A 246 0.77 5.75 9.90
CA ASP A 246 1.99 6.46 10.32
C ASP A 246 1.73 7.94 10.63
N ILE A 247 0.82 8.59 9.90
CA ILE A 247 0.39 9.97 10.17
C ILE A 247 -0.20 10.10 11.59
N VAL A 248 -0.99 9.12 12.03
CA VAL A 248 -1.59 9.12 13.37
C VAL A 248 -0.51 9.07 14.46
N TRP A 249 0.49 8.19 14.32
CA TRP A 249 1.60 8.10 15.28
C TRP A 249 2.49 9.34 15.27
N LEU A 250 2.79 9.88 14.09
CA LEU A 250 3.52 11.13 13.93
C LEU A 250 2.81 12.29 14.66
N GLN A 251 1.52 12.48 14.42
CA GLN A 251 0.74 13.52 15.10
C GLN A 251 0.65 13.32 16.62
N TYR A 252 0.56 12.06 17.07
CA TYR A 252 0.56 11.74 18.50
C TYR A 252 1.85 12.18 19.18
N LEU A 253 3.01 11.86 18.63
CA LEU A 253 4.31 12.20 19.20
C LEU A 253 4.71 13.67 19.05
N ARG A 254 4.14 14.36 18.05
CA ARG A 254 4.33 15.80 17.83
C ARG A 254 3.49 16.68 18.74
N GLU A 255 2.49 16.12 19.43
CA GLU A 255 1.70 16.82 20.44
C GLU A 255 1.13 18.18 19.98
N GLY A 256 0.63 18.24 18.74
CA GLY A 256 0.05 19.46 18.17
C GLY A 256 1.06 20.44 17.56
N LYS A 257 2.32 20.04 17.38
CA LYS A 257 3.34 20.79 16.63
C LYS A 257 3.55 20.16 15.25
N PRO A 258 2.72 20.50 14.24
CA PRO A 258 2.81 19.87 12.93
C PRO A 258 4.14 20.19 12.24
N CYS A 259 4.61 19.27 11.41
CA CYS A 259 5.69 19.49 10.44
C CYS A 259 5.19 19.13 9.04
N PRO A 260 5.81 19.67 7.97
CA PRO A 260 5.58 19.19 6.62
C PRO A 260 5.82 17.68 6.48
N VAL A 261 4.97 17.04 5.69
CA VAL A 261 5.13 15.64 5.27
C VAL A 261 5.30 15.54 3.76
N LEU A 262 6.00 14.50 3.30
CA LEU A 262 6.08 14.13 1.90
C LEU A 262 5.55 12.69 1.76
N PRO A 263 4.24 12.53 1.48
CA PRO A 263 3.62 11.22 1.31
C PRO A 263 3.93 10.67 -0.08
N ILE A 264 4.50 9.46 -0.14
CA ILE A 264 4.87 8.80 -1.39
C ILE A 264 4.33 7.38 -1.35
N LEU A 265 3.53 7.02 -2.34
CA LEU A 265 3.07 5.65 -2.53
C LEU A 265 3.95 4.94 -3.56
N THR A 266 4.38 3.72 -3.26
CA THR A 266 5.25 2.94 -4.14
C THR A 266 4.63 1.60 -4.46
N GLY A 267 4.47 1.32 -5.76
CA GLY A 267 3.92 0.08 -6.27
C GLY A 267 4.86 -1.11 -6.11
N SER A 268 4.38 -2.28 -6.54
CA SER A 268 5.11 -3.55 -6.39
C SER A 268 6.33 -3.63 -7.29
N PHE A 269 7.44 -4.17 -6.78
CA PHE A 269 8.64 -4.47 -7.57
C PHE A 269 8.64 -5.88 -8.17
N ARG A 270 7.47 -6.54 -8.25
CA ARG A 270 7.35 -7.91 -8.78
C ARG A 270 8.06 -8.12 -10.12
N HIS A 271 7.87 -7.24 -11.10
CA HIS A 271 8.54 -7.34 -12.39
C HIS A 271 10.09 -7.33 -12.30
N PHE A 272 10.68 -6.57 -11.37
CA PHE A 272 12.12 -6.62 -11.10
C PHE A 272 12.56 -7.93 -10.42
N MET A 273 11.71 -8.49 -9.56
CA MET A 273 11.97 -9.78 -8.89
C MET A 273 11.89 -10.96 -9.86
N LEU A 274 11.10 -10.83 -10.92
CA LEU A 274 10.89 -11.86 -11.95
C LEU A 274 11.80 -11.71 -13.18
N ASP A 275 12.82 -10.84 -13.12
CA ASP A 275 13.74 -10.57 -14.24
C ASP A 275 13.05 -10.03 -15.52
N GLU A 276 11.85 -9.45 -15.38
CA GLU A 276 11.12 -8.80 -16.47
C GLU A 276 11.65 -7.38 -16.74
N ALA A 277 12.35 -6.79 -15.76
CA ALA A 277 13.06 -5.52 -15.87
C ALA A 277 14.28 -5.49 -14.91
N ASP A 278 15.22 -4.58 -15.16
CA ASP A 278 16.38 -4.35 -14.30
C ASP A 278 16.24 -3.04 -13.52
N ILE A 279 16.11 -3.14 -12.19
CA ILE A 279 15.98 -1.98 -11.30
C ILE A 279 17.21 -1.07 -11.36
N THR A 280 18.39 -1.65 -11.66
CA THR A 280 19.65 -0.92 -11.77
C THR A 280 19.78 -0.18 -13.09
N GLU A 281 18.85 -0.36 -14.03
CA GLU A 281 18.78 0.38 -15.30
C GLU A 281 17.56 1.32 -15.38
N ASP A 282 16.66 1.29 -14.40
CA ASP A 282 15.49 2.17 -14.36
C ASP A 282 15.88 3.63 -14.09
N ALA A 283 15.82 4.47 -15.13
CA ALA A 283 16.18 5.88 -15.06
C ALA A 283 15.28 6.69 -14.12
N THR A 284 13.99 6.35 -14.01
CA THR A 284 13.04 7.03 -13.13
C THR A 284 13.36 6.74 -11.67
N ILE A 285 13.60 5.48 -11.32
CA ILE A 285 14.01 5.08 -9.96
C ILE A 285 15.34 5.72 -9.58
N LYS A 286 16.35 5.71 -10.47
CA LYS A 286 17.65 6.37 -10.23
C LYS A 286 17.49 7.85 -9.92
N ALA A 287 16.72 8.56 -10.75
CA ALA A 287 16.53 10.00 -10.60
C ALA A 287 15.72 10.33 -9.34
N PHE A 288 14.68 9.55 -9.05
CA PHE A 288 13.89 9.68 -7.82
C PHE A 288 14.73 9.47 -6.56
N VAL A 289 15.57 8.42 -6.52
CA VAL A 289 16.49 8.17 -5.39
C VAL A 289 17.50 9.32 -5.24
N ALA A 290 18.01 9.87 -6.34
CA ALA A 290 18.91 11.03 -6.31
C ALA A 290 18.21 12.26 -5.69
N ALA A 291 16.98 12.55 -6.10
CA ALA A 291 16.18 13.64 -5.53
C ALA A 291 15.89 13.43 -4.03
N LEU A 292 15.54 12.21 -3.60
CA LEU A 292 15.39 11.90 -2.17
C LEU A 292 16.67 12.18 -1.38
N ARG A 293 17.84 11.84 -1.93
CA ARG A 293 19.14 12.12 -1.29
C ARG A 293 19.40 13.61 -1.13
N GLU A 294 19.08 14.41 -2.15
CA GLU A 294 19.20 15.87 -2.08
C GLU A 294 18.27 16.46 -1.01
N ILE A 295 17.02 15.99 -0.97
CA ILE A 295 16.02 16.42 0.03
C ILE A 295 16.52 16.13 1.45
N ILE A 296 16.94 14.90 1.74
CA ILE A 296 17.38 14.53 3.10
C ILE A 296 18.72 15.15 3.51
N ALA A 297 19.54 15.62 2.56
CA ALA A 297 20.76 16.35 2.85
C ALA A 297 20.49 17.84 3.16
N SER A 298 19.38 18.40 2.66
CA SER A 298 19.08 19.84 2.76
C SER A 298 18.54 20.29 4.11
N ARG A 299 17.97 19.36 4.89
CA ARG A 299 17.25 19.64 6.14
C ARG A 299 17.15 18.38 6.99
N ARG A 300 16.77 18.53 8.25
CA ARG A 300 16.62 17.41 9.18
C ARG A 300 15.37 16.60 8.83
N THR A 301 15.56 15.53 8.08
CA THR A 301 14.48 14.68 7.59
C THR A 301 14.46 13.34 8.30
N LEU A 302 13.26 12.89 8.70
CA LEU A 302 13.00 11.51 9.08
C LEU A 302 12.28 10.80 7.93
N ILE A 303 12.77 9.64 7.48
CA ILE A 303 12.04 8.78 6.55
C ILE A 303 11.28 7.71 7.34
N VAL A 304 10.00 7.51 7.04
CA VAL A 304 9.20 6.40 7.54
C VAL A 304 8.95 5.45 6.37
N ALA A 305 9.55 4.28 6.43
CA ALA A 305 9.31 3.20 5.49
C ALA A 305 8.13 2.36 6.00
N SER A 306 6.96 2.57 5.41
CA SER A 306 5.69 2.03 5.86
C SER A 306 5.38 0.72 5.17
N GLY A 307 5.61 -0.39 5.86
CA GLY A 307 5.53 -1.72 5.29
C GLY A 307 5.57 -2.83 6.33
N ASP A 308 4.83 -3.90 6.07
CA ASP A 308 4.94 -5.15 6.81
C ASP A 308 5.95 -6.11 6.16
N LEU A 309 6.29 -7.19 6.87
CA LEU A 309 7.12 -8.28 6.36
C LEU A 309 6.24 -9.30 5.61
N ALA A 310 6.33 -10.59 5.94
CA ALA A 310 5.71 -11.65 5.16
C ALA A 310 4.19 -11.77 5.37
N HIS A 311 3.47 -12.08 4.29
CA HIS A 311 2.04 -12.41 4.28
C HIS A 311 1.84 -13.86 3.81
N MET A 312 1.58 -14.75 4.77
CA MET A 312 1.60 -16.19 4.52
C MET A 312 0.29 -16.85 4.95
N GLY A 313 -0.14 -17.86 4.19
CA GLY A 313 -1.32 -18.67 4.49
C GLY A 313 -2.52 -18.41 3.59
N PRO A 314 -3.64 -19.12 3.82
CA PRO A 314 -4.82 -19.09 2.96
C PRO A 314 -5.45 -17.71 2.74
N ALA A 315 -5.31 -16.79 3.70
CA ALA A 315 -5.76 -15.41 3.53
C ALA A 315 -4.98 -14.64 2.45
N PHE A 316 -3.84 -15.16 2.01
CA PHE A 316 -2.93 -14.57 1.02
C PHE A 316 -2.62 -15.56 -0.12
N ASP A 317 -3.58 -16.41 -0.46
CA ASP A 317 -3.48 -17.44 -1.50
C ASP A 317 -2.37 -18.50 -1.27
N GLY A 318 -1.87 -18.60 -0.04
CA GLY A 318 -0.85 -19.58 0.36
C GLY A 318 -1.42 -20.82 1.05
N SER A 319 -0.56 -21.82 1.27
CA SER A 319 -0.89 -23.02 2.03
C SER A 319 -1.09 -22.74 3.53
N PRO A 320 -2.01 -23.44 4.23
CA PRO A 320 -2.21 -23.32 5.67
C PRO A 320 -0.91 -23.47 6.47
N ILE A 321 -0.56 -22.47 7.29
CA ILE A 321 0.66 -22.49 8.12
C ILE A 321 0.43 -23.34 9.38
N ASP A 322 1.26 -24.37 9.57
CA ASP A 322 1.30 -25.16 10.80
C ASP A 322 2.37 -24.64 11.78
N THR A 323 2.60 -25.36 12.88
CA THR A 323 3.59 -24.96 13.88
C THR A 323 5.01 -24.89 13.33
N VAL A 324 5.36 -25.79 12.42
CA VAL A 324 6.69 -25.81 11.77
C VAL A 324 6.84 -24.62 10.83
N GLY A 325 5.80 -24.34 10.03
CA GLY A 325 5.75 -23.16 9.18
C GLY A 325 5.82 -21.86 9.97
N TYR A 326 5.16 -21.79 11.13
CA TYR A 326 5.19 -20.63 12.01
C TYR A 326 6.60 -20.35 12.55
N ASP A 327 7.32 -21.37 13.01
CA ASP A 327 8.71 -21.21 13.46
C ASP A 327 9.66 -20.89 12.30
N LYS A 328 9.43 -21.48 11.11
CA LYS A 328 10.17 -21.14 9.90
C LYS A 328 10.00 -19.67 9.51
N MET A 329 8.77 -19.14 9.59
CA MET A 329 8.52 -17.71 9.33
C MET A 329 9.36 -16.82 10.25
N LYS A 330 9.44 -17.14 11.56
CA LYS A 330 10.29 -16.38 12.49
C LYS A 330 11.77 -16.39 12.10
N ILE A 331 12.29 -17.55 11.69
CA ILE A 331 13.68 -17.68 11.26
C ILE A 331 13.93 -16.84 10.01
N ASP A 332 13.03 -16.90 9.02
CA ASP A 332 13.15 -16.15 7.78
C ASP A 332 13.03 -14.64 8.01
N ASP A 333 12.09 -14.21 8.85
CA ASP A 333 11.94 -12.81 9.20
C ASP A 333 13.12 -12.29 10.02
N GLN A 334 13.71 -13.11 10.89
CA GLN A 334 14.95 -12.74 11.57
C GLN A 334 16.10 -12.54 10.56
N ALA A 335 16.22 -13.41 9.56
CA ALA A 335 17.22 -13.26 8.50
C ALA A 335 16.97 -11.99 7.67
N LEU A 336 15.71 -11.69 7.35
CA LEU A 336 15.30 -10.47 6.66
C LEU A 336 15.61 -9.21 7.47
N MET A 337 15.24 -9.17 8.74
CA MET A 337 15.56 -8.06 9.64
C MET A 337 17.07 -7.87 9.82
N ASN A 338 17.85 -8.96 9.90
CA ASN A 338 19.30 -8.88 9.95
C ASN A 338 19.87 -8.26 8.68
N ASN A 339 19.35 -8.64 7.50
CA ASN A 339 19.77 -8.07 6.23
C ASN A 339 19.40 -6.56 6.14
N LEU A 340 18.19 -6.18 6.52
CA LEU A 340 17.77 -4.77 6.63
C LEU A 340 18.68 -3.97 7.57
N CYS A 341 19.14 -4.58 8.67
CA CYS A 341 20.09 -3.95 9.59
C CYS A 341 21.49 -3.72 8.99
N LEU A 342 21.88 -4.43 7.92
CA LEU A 342 23.14 -4.18 7.21
C LEU A 342 23.10 -2.86 6.41
N GLY A 343 21.91 -2.31 6.16
CA GLY A 343 21.74 -0.97 5.60
C GLY A 343 22.21 -0.83 4.15
N SER A 344 22.03 -1.86 3.33
CA SER A 344 22.41 -1.86 1.91
C SER A 344 21.22 -2.21 1.03
N ALA A 345 20.78 -1.27 0.20
CA ALA A 345 19.66 -1.46 -0.73
C ALA A 345 19.91 -2.61 -1.73
N GLY A 346 21.14 -2.71 -2.25
CA GLY A 346 21.52 -3.79 -3.18
C GLY A 346 21.50 -5.16 -2.50
N ALA A 347 22.14 -5.27 -1.32
CA ALA A 347 22.14 -6.54 -0.58
C ALA A 347 20.74 -6.97 -0.11
N PHE A 348 19.87 -6.00 0.19
CA PHE A 348 18.46 -6.24 0.49
C PHE A 348 17.71 -6.73 -0.74
N PHE A 349 17.85 -6.06 -1.88
CA PHE A 349 17.22 -6.45 -3.13
C PHE A 349 17.63 -7.87 -3.55
N ASP A 350 18.93 -8.18 -3.50
CA ASP A 350 19.46 -9.50 -3.83
C ASP A 350 18.94 -10.57 -2.86
N PHE A 351 18.86 -10.27 -1.57
CA PHE A 351 18.31 -11.16 -0.55
C PHE A 351 16.81 -11.45 -0.77
N MET A 352 16.05 -10.42 -1.19
CA MET A 352 14.65 -10.59 -1.56
C MET A 352 14.49 -11.50 -2.77
N LYS A 353 15.28 -11.23 -3.82
CA LYS A 353 15.28 -11.99 -5.07
C LYS A 353 15.72 -13.45 -4.88
N ALA A 354 16.60 -13.72 -3.93
CA ALA A 354 17.10 -15.06 -3.61
C ALA A 354 16.09 -15.99 -2.89
N GLY A 355 14.85 -15.54 -2.65
CA GLY A 355 13.75 -16.41 -2.18
C GLY A 355 12.85 -15.83 -1.10
N GLN A 356 13.07 -14.60 -0.64
CA GLN A 356 12.13 -13.96 0.31
C GLN A 356 10.97 -13.27 -0.39
N PHE A 357 11.09 -12.94 -1.68
CA PHE A 357 10.03 -12.33 -2.46
C PHE A 357 8.74 -13.16 -2.49
N GLU A 358 8.86 -14.49 -2.51
CA GLU A 358 7.73 -15.43 -2.50
C GLU A 358 6.87 -15.36 -1.23
N ARG A 359 7.36 -14.63 -0.21
CA ARG A 359 6.68 -14.47 1.07
C ARG A 359 5.74 -13.27 1.13
N ASN A 360 5.46 -12.65 -0.02
CA ASN A 360 4.54 -11.51 -0.16
C ASN A 360 4.90 -10.34 0.79
N VAL A 361 6.18 -9.93 0.78
CA VAL A 361 6.64 -8.79 1.60
C VAL A 361 6.18 -7.48 0.97
N CYS A 362 5.13 -6.88 1.52
CA CYS A 362 4.55 -5.64 0.99
C CYS A 362 5.48 -4.43 1.17
N GLY A 363 6.33 -4.44 2.21
CA GLY A 363 7.28 -3.36 2.49
C GLY A 363 8.50 -3.33 1.55
N LEU A 364 8.61 -4.25 0.59
CA LEU A 364 9.80 -4.37 -0.24
C LEU A 364 10.18 -3.07 -0.98
N SER A 365 9.24 -2.39 -1.63
CA SER A 365 9.53 -1.12 -2.32
C SER A 365 9.81 0.03 -1.33
N PRO A 366 9.00 0.27 -0.28
CA PRO A 366 9.34 1.25 0.77
C PRO A 366 10.73 1.07 1.38
N PHE A 367 11.10 -0.17 1.72
CA PHE A 367 12.39 -0.47 2.35
C PHE A 367 13.53 -0.23 1.37
N TYR A 368 13.39 -0.67 0.12
CA TYR A 368 14.40 -0.45 -0.91
C TYR A 368 14.65 1.05 -1.17
N PHE A 369 13.59 1.84 -1.36
CA PHE A 369 13.73 3.28 -1.60
C PHE A 369 14.35 3.99 -0.40
N THR A 370 13.95 3.62 0.82
CA THR A 370 14.52 4.18 2.05
C THR A 370 16.00 3.87 2.17
N LEU A 371 16.41 2.61 2.03
CA LEU A 371 17.83 2.21 2.05
C LEU A 371 18.62 2.89 0.92
N SER A 372 18.02 3.03 -0.26
CA SER A 372 18.67 3.69 -1.40
C SER A 372 18.89 5.18 -1.13
N ALA A 373 17.95 5.85 -0.47
CA ALA A 373 18.07 7.25 -0.08
C ALA A 373 19.11 7.44 1.04
N LEU A 374 19.13 6.57 2.06
CA LEU A 374 20.07 6.66 3.18
C LEU A 374 21.52 6.38 2.81
N GLN A 375 21.75 5.63 1.73
CA GLN A 375 23.04 5.03 1.37
C GLN A 375 23.51 4.04 2.46
N GLN A 376 24.83 3.94 2.71
CA GLN A 376 25.35 3.06 3.75
C GLN A 376 24.87 3.53 5.13
N THR A 377 23.99 2.76 5.73
CA THR A 377 23.44 3.00 7.07
C THR A 377 23.61 1.75 7.93
N LYS A 378 23.28 1.82 9.23
CA LYS A 378 23.12 0.64 10.08
C LYS A 378 21.75 0.66 10.73
N GLY A 379 21.10 -0.49 10.72
CA GLY A 379 19.81 -0.65 11.36
C GLY A 379 19.89 -1.35 12.72
N GLN A 380 18.86 -1.12 13.52
CA GLN A 380 18.60 -1.85 14.75
C GLN A 380 17.12 -2.26 14.79
N THR A 381 16.87 -3.57 14.88
CA THR A 381 15.52 -4.08 15.16
C THR A 381 15.10 -3.68 16.58
N ILE A 382 13.95 -3.01 16.68
CA ILE A 382 13.35 -2.56 17.93
C ILE A 382 12.27 -3.55 18.39
N SER A 383 11.48 -4.06 17.45
CA SER A 383 10.40 -5.00 17.75
C SER A 383 10.06 -5.87 16.55
N TYR A 384 9.46 -7.01 16.82
CA TYR A 384 8.96 -7.96 15.83
C TYR A 384 7.73 -8.66 16.41
N ASP A 385 6.76 -9.00 15.56
CA ASP A 385 5.64 -9.85 15.94
C ASP A 385 5.07 -10.62 14.73
N LEU A 386 4.33 -11.70 15.00
CA LEU A 386 3.55 -12.46 14.03
C LEU A 386 2.06 -12.34 14.37
N CYS A 387 1.34 -11.59 13.54
CA CYS A 387 -0.05 -11.28 13.72
C CYS A 387 -0.96 -12.27 12.95
N PRO A 388 -1.85 -13.02 13.63
CA PRO A 388 -2.85 -13.83 12.95
C PRO A 388 -3.67 -13.01 11.95
N ALA A 389 -3.94 -13.58 10.78
CA ALA A 389 -4.68 -12.96 9.68
C ALA A 389 -6.00 -13.69 9.35
N ASP A 390 -6.27 -14.80 10.03
CA ASP A 390 -7.54 -15.52 9.95
C ASP A 390 -7.97 -16.04 11.33
N HIS A 391 -9.22 -16.49 11.42
CA HIS A 391 -9.81 -17.02 12.66
C HIS A 391 -9.26 -18.40 13.05
N ASN A 392 -8.63 -19.11 12.12
CA ASN A 392 -8.11 -20.46 12.32
C ASN A 392 -6.63 -20.47 12.75
N ASN A 393 -5.99 -19.29 12.84
CA ASN A 393 -4.55 -19.12 13.05
C ASN A 393 -3.74 -19.96 12.05
N ARG A 394 -4.14 -19.93 10.77
CA ARG A 394 -3.47 -20.62 9.65
C ARG A 394 -2.88 -19.64 8.63
N SER A 395 -3.14 -18.35 8.80
CA SER A 395 -2.56 -17.25 8.04
C SER A 395 -1.96 -16.23 8.99
N PHE A 396 -0.80 -15.69 8.64
CA PHE A 396 -0.05 -14.77 9.47
C PHE A 396 0.55 -13.64 8.63
N VAL A 397 0.63 -12.47 9.24
CA VAL A 397 1.43 -11.34 8.77
C VAL A 397 2.52 -11.10 9.78
N SER A 398 3.78 -11.04 9.36
CA SER A 398 4.86 -10.56 10.23
C SER A 398 5.04 -9.06 10.11
N VAL A 399 5.32 -8.43 11.25
CA VAL A 399 5.56 -7.00 11.36
C VAL A 399 6.83 -6.75 12.14
N CYS A 400 7.55 -5.68 11.79
CA CYS A 400 8.71 -5.25 12.57
C CYS A 400 8.72 -3.74 12.76
N GLY A 401 9.44 -3.33 13.80
CA GLY A 401 9.87 -1.97 14.01
C GLY A 401 11.39 -1.95 13.97
N LEU A 402 11.97 -1.12 13.12
CA LEU A 402 13.41 -1.02 12.93
C LEU A 402 13.78 0.46 12.81
N VAL A 403 14.97 0.83 13.29
CA VAL A 403 15.51 2.19 13.16
C VAL A 403 16.82 2.15 12.41
N TRP A 404 17.03 3.08 11.49
CA TRP A 404 18.29 3.28 10.75
C TRP A 404 19.00 4.58 11.16
N GLN A 405 20.32 4.48 11.31
CA GLN A 405 21.23 5.58 11.70
C GLN A 405 22.20 5.91 10.56
#